data_AF-A0A967MZR1-F1
#
_entry.id   AF-A0A967MZR1-F1
#
_cell.length_a   1.000
_cell.length_b   1.000
_cell.length_c   1.000
_cell.angle_alpha   90.00
_cell.angle_beta   90.00
_cell.angle_gamma   90.00
#
_symmetry.space_group_name_H-M   'P 1'
#
loop_
_entity.id
_entity.type
_entity.pdbx_description
1 polymer ?
#
loop_
_entity_poly.entity_id
_entity_poly.type
_entity_poly.pdbx_seq_one_letter_code
_entity_poly.pdbx_strand_id
1 'polypeptide(L)'
;SETDKAYEMSVELPGLEPGDVDISIADNILTISGEKKAEKEEKDKRYYRVERSYGSFQRRIPQPNEIKADKIEARFKNGVL
;
A
#
# COMPACT_ATOMS: atom_id res chain seq x y z
N SER A 1 2.23 -14.23 -3.96
CA SER A 1 2.21 -15.60 -4.50
C SER A 1 2.01 -15.54 -6.00
N GLU A 2 2.36 -16.61 -6.70
CA GLU A 2 2.01 -16.77 -8.11
C GLU A 2 1.30 -18.10 -8.27
N THR A 3 0.30 -18.12 -9.13
CA THR A 3 -0.37 -19.32 -9.64
C THR A 3 -0.20 -19.34 -11.16
N ASP A 4 -0.51 -20.47 -11.81
CA ASP A 4 -0.46 -20.58 -13.28
C ASP A 4 -1.30 -19.53 -14.03
N LYS A 5 -2.21 -18.84 -13.33
CA LYS A 5 -3.18 -17.91 -13.92
C LYS A 5 -3.08 -16.48 -13.41
N ALA A 6 -2.44 -16.25 -12.26
CA ALA A 6 -2.48 -14.95 -11.59
C ALA A 6 -1.30 -14.72 -10.66
N TYR A 7 -0.92 -13.44 -10.56
CA TYR A 7 -0.06 -12.91 -9.50
C TYR A 7 -0.93 -12.41 -8.35
N GLU A 8 -0.54 -12.77 -7.14
CA GLU A 8 -1.17 -12.30 -5.91
C GLU A 8 -0.13 -11.53 -5.09
N MET A 9 -0.52 -10.35 -4.63
CA MET A 9 0.31 -9.50 -3.79
C MET A 9 -0.46 -9.17 -2.52
N SER A 10 0.27 -9.08 -1.40
CA SER A 10 -0.29 -8.57 -0.15
C SER A 10 0.64 -7.51 0.40
N VAL A 11 0.09 -6.38 0.81
CA VAL A 11 0.86 -5.25 1.32
C VAL A 11 0.29 -4.78 2.65
N GLU A 12 1.11 -4.81 3.69
CA GLU A 12 0.77 -4.23 4.98
C GLU A 12 0.78 -2.70 4.89
N LEU A 13 -0.40 -2.13 5.11
CA LEU A 13 -0.69 -0.70 5.10
C LEU A 13 -1.51 -0.30 6.35
N PRO A 14 -1.04 -0.62 7.57
CA PRO A 14 -1.82 -0.42 8.78
C PRO A 14 -2.05 1.06 9.08
N GLY A 15 -3.29 1.41 9.43
CA GLY A 15 -3.69 2.78 9.75
C GLY A 15 -3.96 3.66 8.52
N LEU A 16 -4.17 3.04 7.36
CA LEU A 16 -4.67 3.68 6.14
C LEU A 16 -6.06 3.15 5.81
N GLU A 17 -6.88 4.01 5.21
CA GLU A 17 -8.14 3.63 4.59
C GLU A 17 -7.92 3.39 3.09
N PRO A 18 -8.84 2.69 2.39
CA PRO A 18 -8.70 2.43 0.95
C PRO A 18 -8.52 3.70 0.12
N GLY A 19 -9.13 4.82 0.54
CA GLY A 19 -9.01 6.12 -0.14
C GLY A 19 -7.66 6.82 0.05
N ASP A 20 -6.82 6.35 0.98
CA ASP A 20 -5.47 6.89 1.22
C ASP A 20 -4.41 6.21 0.34
N VAL A 21 -4.80 5.22 -0.48
CA VAL A 21 -3.91 4.39 -1.30
C VAL A 21 -4.23 4.56 -2.78
N ASP A 22 -3.22 4.94 -3.56
CA ASP A 22 -3.28 4.97 -5.01
C ASP A 22 -2.56 3.74 -5.59
N ILE A 23 -3.22 3.09 -6.56
CA ILE A 23 -2.70 1.92 -7.26
C ILE A 23 -2.79 2.21 -8.76
N SER A 24 -1.65 2.14 -9.44
CA SER A 24 -1.57 2.35 -10.88
C SER A 24 -0.60 1.36 -11.53
N ILE A 25 -0.83 1.07 -12.81
CA ILE A 25 0.10 0.27 -13.62
C ILE A 25 0.45 1.03 -14.90
N ALA A 26 1.74 1.19 -15.15
CA ALA A 26 2.28 1.82 -16.35
C ALA A 26 3.58 1.13 -16.74
N ASP A 27 3.82 0.90 -18.03
CA ASP A 27 5.02 0.24 -18.55
C ASP A 27 5.35 -1.10 -17.83
N ASN A 28 4.30 -1.87 -17.52
CA ASN A 28 4.39 -3.12 -16.76
C ASN A 28 4.96 -3.01 -15.33
N ILE A 29 4.89 -1.81 -14.74
CA ILE A 29 5.29 -1.52 -13.37
C ILE A 29 4.05 -1.19 -12.55
N LEU A 30 3.75 -2.03 -11.55
CA LEU A 30 2.73 -1.74 -10.56
C LEU A 30 3.30 -0.73 -9.55
N THR A 31 2.61 0.39 -9.38
CA THR A 31 2.93 1.41 -8.39
C THR A 31 1.85 1.42 -7.32
N ILE A 32 2.26 1.31 -6.07
CA ILE A 32 1.39 1.45 -4.88
C ILE A 32 1.94 2.62 -4.08
N SER A 33 1.12 3.64 -3.85
CA SER A 33 1.53 4.85 -3.15
C SER A 33 0.47 5.36 -2.20
N GLY A 34 0.87 6.23 -1.27
CA GLY A 34 -0.01 6.83 -0.30
C GLY A 34 0.77 7.58 0.78
N GLU A 35 0.06 8.12 1.76
CA GLU A 35 0.68 8.84 2.87
C GLU A 35 0.06 8.41 4.20
N LYS A 36 0.91 7.86 5.08
CA LYS A 36 0.50 7.56 6.44
C LYS A 36 0.75 8.76 7.32
N LYS A 37 -0.31 9.46 7.70
CA LYS A 37 -0.22 10.60 8.60
C LYS A 37 0.23 10.15 9.99
N ALA A 38 1.11 10.93 10.61
CA ALA A 38 1.37 10.78 12.04
C ALA A 38 0.07 11.04 12.81
N GLU A 39 -0.22 10.24 13.84
CA GLU A 39 -1.20 10.65 14.84
C GLU A 39 -0.73 12.02 15.35
N LYS A 40 -1.60 13.04 15.27
CA LYS A 40 -1.27 14.39 15.74
C LYS A 40 -0.64 14.26 17.14
N GLU A 41 0.54 14.82 17.31
CA GLU A 41 1.06 15.12 18.63
C GLU A 41 -0.01 16.00 19.30
N GLU A 42 -0.84 15.39 20.14
CA GLU A 42 -1.57 16.16 21.14
C GLU A 42 -0.50 16.84 21.97
N LYS A 43 -0.49 18.18 21.95
CA LYS A 43 0.53 18.99 22.63
C LYS A 43 0.67 18.68 24.13
N ASP A 44 -0.32 17.99 24.71
CA ASP A 44 -0.38 17.56 26.10
C ASP A 44 -0.03 16.07 26.33
N LYS A 45 0.29 15.29 25.28
CA LYS A 45 0.71 13.88 25.42
C LYS A 45 2.24 13.76 25.41
N ARG A 46 2.80 13.24 26.50
CA ARG A 46 4.17 12.74 26.53
C ARG A 46 4.20 11.29 26.08
N TYR A 47 4.81 11.02 24.94
CA TYR A 47 5.07 9.67 24.48
C TYR A 47 6.33 9.13 25.14
N TYR A 48 6.26 7.94 25.74
CA TYR A 48 7.46 7.21 26.20
C TYR A 48 8.22 6.61 25.00
N ARG A 49 7.50 6.11 23.98
CA ARG A 49 8.06 5.54 22.76
C ARG A 49 7.03 5.60 21.61
N VAL A 50 7.50 5.87 20.39
CA VAL A 50 6.75 5.76 19.14
C VAL A 50 7.55 4.88 18.18
N GLU A 51 6.96 3.78 17.70
CA GLU A 51 7.58 2.83 16.76
C GLU A 51 6.85 2.78 15.41
N ARG A 52 5.71 3.46 15.31
CA ARG A 52 4.91 3.52 14.09
C ARG A 52 5.60 4.43 13.07
N SER A 53 5.84 3.91 11.88
CA SER A 53 6.28 4.71 10.74
C SER A 53 5.13 5.58 10.20
N TYR A 54 5.47 6.77 9.75
CA TYR A 54 4.59 7.75 9.11
C TYR A 54 5.33 8.40 7.93
N GLY A 55 4.59 9.12 7.10
CA GLY A 55 5.07 9.78 5.88
C GLY A 55 4.55 9.13 4.60
N SER A 56 4.98 9.71 3.48
CA SER A 56 4.67 9.20 2.14
C SER A 56 5.42 7.91 1.86
N PHE A 57 4.76 6.98 1.17
CA PHE A 57 5.38 5.78 0.64
C PHE A 57 5.07 5.63 -0.84
N GLN A 58 6.00 5.02 -1.58
CA GLN A 58 5.79 4.60 -2.95
C GLN A 58 6.59 3.33 -3.19
N ARG A 59 5.90 2.27 -3.60
CA ARG A 59 6.52 1.00 -3.99
C ARG A 59 6.29 0.81 -5.49
N ARG A 60 7.37 0.54 -6.22
CA ARG A 60 7.34 0.21 -7.65
C ARG A 60 7.76 -1.24 -7.82
N ILE A 61 6.90 -2.03 -8.44
CA ILE A 61 7.05 -3.47 -8.52
C ILE A 61 6.93 -3.85 -10.00
N PRO A 62 8.08 -4.07 -10.68
CA PRO A 62 8.08 -4.61 -12.03
C PRO A 62 7.41 -5.97 -12.04
N GLN A 63 6.53 -6.19 -13.02
CA GLN A 63 5.86 -7.46 -13.19
C GLN A 63 6.71 -8.36 -14.09
N PRO A 64 6.81 -9.67 -13.79
CA PRO A 64 7.63 -10.59 -14.58
C PRO A 64 7.07 -10.81 -15.99
N ASN A 65 5.75 -10.65 -16.16
CA ASN A 65 5.03 -10.78 -17.43
C ASN A 65 4.09 -9.59 -17.64
N GLU A 66 3.62 -9.41 -18.87
CA GLU A 66 2.67 -8.35 -19.22
C GLU A 66 1.32 -8.55 -18.51
N ILE A 67 0.88 -7.55 -17.74
CA ILE A 67 -0.39 -7.59 -17.02
C ILE A 67 -1.51 -6.92 -17.81
N LYS A 68 -2.65 -7.60 -17.87
CA LYS A 68 -3.92 -7.06 -18.38
C LYS A 68 -4.55 -6.15 -17.33
N ALA A 69 -4.39 -4.84 -17.48
CA ALA A 69 -4.82 -3.84 -16.50
C ALA A 69 -6.33 -3.90 -16.18
N ASP A 70 -7.15 -4.27 -17.15
CA ASP A 70 -8.61 -4.44 -17.02
C ASP A 70 -9.02 -5.63 -16.12
N LYS A 71 -8.08 -6.52 -15.79
CA LYS A 71 -8.31 -7.70 -14.95
C LYS A 71 -7.70 -7.59 -13.55
N ILE A 72 -7.17 -6.43 -13.18
CA ILE A 72 -6.61 -6.23 -11.85
C ILE A 72 -7.75 -6.08 -10.84
N GLU A 73 -7.70 -6.87 -9.78
CA GLU A 73 -8.58 -6.75 -8.62
C GLU A 73 -7.77 -6.37 -7.39
N ALA A 74 -8.32 -5.48 -6.55
CA ALA A 74 -7.71 -5.05 -5.31
C ALA A 74 -8.74 -5.11 -4.18
N ARG A 75 -8.33 -5.57 -2.99
CA ARG A 75 -9.20 -5.65 -1.81
C ARG A 75 -8.44 -5.22 -0.57
N PHE A 76 -8.90 -4.16 0.06
CA PHE A 76 -8.31 -3.67 1.30
C PHE A 76 -9.15 -4.12 2.50
N LYS A 77 -8.53 -4.81 3.46
CA LYS A 77 -9.18 -5.27 4.68
C LYS A 77 -8.22 -5.27 5.85
N ASN A 78 -8.63 -4.65 6.96
CA ASN A 78 -7.89 -4.65 8.22
C ASN A 78 -6.44 -4.17 8.09
N GLY A 79 -6.18 -3.16 7.27
CA GLY A 79 -4.83 -2.62 7.06
C GLY A 79 -3.94 -3.45 6.14
N VAL A 80 -4.52 -4.37 5.37
CA VAL A 80 -3.82 -5.15 4.34
C VAL A 80 -4.53 -4.93 3.00
N LEU A 81 -3.75 -4.58 1.98
CA LEU A 81 -4.16 -4.56 0.58
C LEU A 81 -3.81 -5.88 -0.10
#